data_AF-A0AAJ5NKB1-F1
#
_entry.id   AF-A0AAJ5NKB1-F1
#
_cell.length_a   1.000
_cell.length_b   1.000
_cell.length_c   1.000
_cell.angle_alpha   90.00
_cell.angle_beta   90.00
_cell.angle_gamma   90.00
#
_symmetry.space_group_name_H-M   'P 1'
#
loop_
_entity.id
_entity.type
_entity.pdbx_description
1 polymer ?
#
loop_
_entity_poly.entity_id
_entity_poly.type
_entity_poly.pdbx_seq_one_letter_code
_entity_poly.pdbx_strand_id
1 'polypeptide(L)'
;MYHTMRMEVSTESGYPVIRFTIDGQTSVLGVHDIDQMILQLASARAAMQPTHPVEPPEGQYPLQIDPCWRVDRLADYDGAVLSIRHVGMGWIAFALPTVNLTNLVEALTSPPEMCSPVDHAMLN
;
A
#
# COMPACT_ATOMS: atom_id res chain seq x y z
N MET A 1 20.89 -4.70 19.86
CA MET A 1 20.95 -5.83 18.91
C MET A 1 19.51 -6.16 18.54
N TYR A 2 19.18 -6.33 17.26
CA TYR A 2 17.83 -6.70 16.84
C TYR A 2 17.69 -8.22 16.84
N HIS A 3 16.54 -8.73 17.29
CA HIS A 3 16.22 -10.16 17.20
C HIS A 3 15.47 -10.43 15.89
N THR A 4 15.76 -11.57 15.27
CA THR A 4 15.04 -11.99 14.06
C THR A 4 13.58 -12.24 14.38
N MET A 5 12.70 -11.57 13.66
CA MET A 5 11.27 -11.82 13.67
C MET A 5 10.93 -12.92 12.65
N ARG A 6 10.07 -13.86 13.04
CA ARG A 6 9.44 -14.84 12.13
C ARG A 6 7.93 -14.73 12.23
N MET A 7 7.27 -14.79 11.07
CA MET A 7 5.82 -14.72 10.96
C MET A 7 5.31 -15.88 10.12
N GLU A 8 4.28 -16.57 10.60
CA GLU A 8 3.65 -17.70 9.90
C GLU A 8 2.13 -17.60 9.95
N VAL A 9 1.49 -17.76 8.80
CA VAL A 9 0.03 -17.88 8.72
C VAL A 9 -0.35 -19.33 9.00
N SER A 10 -1.29 -19.55 9.91
CA SER A 10 -1.85 -20.86 10.21
C SER A 10 -3.35 -20.75 10.46
N THR A 11 -4.00 -21.87 10.75
CA THR A 11 -5.44 -21.91 11.04
C THR A 11 -5.65 -22.50 12.42
N GLU A 12 -6.44 -21.82 13.25
CA GLU A 12 -6.90 -22.32 14.56
C GLU A 12 -8.42 -22.29 14.60
N SER A 13 -9.03 -23.43 14.94
CA SER A 13 -10.50 -23.58 14.99
C SER A 13 -11.21 -23.12 13.71
N GLY A 14 -10.56 -23.25 12.55
CA GLY A 14 -11.09 -22.85 11.24
C GLY A 14 -10.86 -21.38 10.86
N TYR A 15 -10.26 -20.57 11.73
CA TYR A 15 -9.96 -19.16 11.46
C TYR A 15 -8.47 -18.94 11.17
N PRO A 16 -8.13 -18.04 10.23
CA PRO A 16 -6.73 -17.68 10.00
C PRO A 16 -6.18 -16.93 11.22
N VAL A 17 -4.99 -17.35 11.65
CA VAL A 17 -4.22 -16.71 12.72
C VAL A 17 -2.78 -16.55 12.27
N ILE A 18 -2.07 -15.59 12.87
CA ILE A 18 -0.65 -15.36 12.62
C ILE A 18 0.14 -15.74 13.87
N ARG A 19 1.12 -16.63 13.71
CA ARG A 19 2.14 -16.88 14.74
C ARG A 19 3.29 -15.92 14.51
N PHE A 20 3.58 -15.13 15.54
CA PHE A 20 4.61 -14.11 15.52
C PHE A 20 5.66 -14.44 16.57
N THR A 21 6.90 -14.67 16.14
CA THR A 21 7.99 -15.11 17.00
C THR A 21 9.14 -14.11 16.99
N ILE A 22 9.57 -13.67 18.17
CA ILE A 22 10.76 -12.83 18.38
C ILE A 22 11.53 -13.42 19.57
N ASP A 23 12.83 -13.65 19.40
CA ASP A 23 13.71 -14.17 20.45
C ASP A 23 13.19 -15.48 21.10
N GLY A 24 12.60 -16.35 20.30
CA GLY A 24 12.00 -17.62 20.76
C GLY A 24 10.64 -17.47 21.46
N GLN A 25 10.20 -16.25 21.77
CA GLN A 25 8.88 -15.99 22.32
C GLN A 25 7.85 -15.88 21.19
N THR A 26 6.75 -16.62 21.30
CA THR A 26 5.71 -16.69 20.25
C THR A 26 4.37 -16.21 20.78
N SER A 27 3.71 -15.36 20.01
CA SER A 27 2.32 -14.93 20.21
C SER A 27 1.46 -15.34 19.01
N VAL A 28 0.20 -15.68 19.29
CA VAL A 28 -0.80 -15.96 18.25
C VAL A 28 -1.72 -14.74 18.17
N LEU A 29 -1.86 -14.19 16.98
CA LEU A 29 -2.66 -13.00 16.71
C LEU A 29 -3.83 -13.38 15.81
N GLY A 30 -5.04 -13.00 16.23
CA GLY A 30 -6.24 -13.14 15.42
C GLY A 30 -6.40 -11.98 14.44
N VAL A 31 -7.43 -12.05 13.58
CA VAL A 31 -7.71 -11.03 12.55
C VAL A 31 -7.77 -9.62 13.14
N HIS A 32 -8.46 -9.43 14.26
CA HIS A 32 -8.59 -8.11 14.89
C HIS A 32 -7.25 -7.56 15.39
N ASP A 33 -6.41 -8.42 15.99
CA ASP A 33 -5.08 -8.02 16.46
C ASP A 33 -4.19 -7.60 15.29
N ILE A 34 -4.29 -8.32 14.17
CA ILE A 34 -3.58 -8.00 12.93
C ILE A 34 -4.04 -6.67 12.35
N ASP A 35 -5.35 -6.39 12.31
CA ASP A 35 -5.86 -5.10 11.85
C ASP A 35 -5.28 -3.93 12.67
N GLN A 36 -5.28 -4.05 14.00
CA GLN A 36 -4.70 -3.04 14.88
C GLN A 36 -3.18 -2.92 14.68
N MET A 37 -2.48 -4.05 14.56
CA MET A 37 -1.05 -4.08 14.36
C MET A 37 -0.65 -3.41 13.03
N ILE A 38 -1.39 -3.65 11.93
CA ILE A 38 -1.12 -3.00 10.63
C ILE A 38 -1.23 -1.48 10.76
N LEU A 39 -2.28 -0.96 11.42
CA LEU A 39 -2.46 0.47 11.62
C LEU A 39 -1.33 1.08 12.46
N GLN A 40 -0.96 0.43 13.55
CA GLN A 40 0.13 0.89 14.42
C GLN A 40 1.48 0.86 13.71
N LEU A 41 1.78 -0.21 12.97
CA LEU A 41 3.02 -0.34 12.21
C LEU A 41 3.10 0.67 11.07
N ALA A 42 2.00 0.93 10.36
CA ALA A 42 1.96 1.96 9.32
C ALA A 42 2.26 3.35 9.90
N SER A 43 1.62 3.70 11.02
CA SER A 43 1.87 4.96 11.72
C SER A 43 3.32 5.07 12.22
N ALA A 44 3.86 3.99 12.82
CA ALA A 44 5.24 3.98 13.30
C ALA A 44 6.22 4.11 12.12
N ARG A 45 6.02 3.35 11.05
CA ARG A 45 6.89 3.35 9.87
C ARG A 45 6.95 4.72 9.20
N ALA A 46 5.83 5.45 9.14
CA ALA A 46 5.76 6.81 8.60
C ALA A 46 6.67 7.80 9.35
N ALA A 47 6.92 7.59 10.64
CA ALA A 47 7.79 8.44 11.46
C ALA A 47 9.28 8.02 11.42
N MET A 48 9.59 6.84 10.87
CA MET A 48 10.96 6.29 10.87
C MET A 48 11.81 6.78 9.70
N GLN A 49 13.12 6.85 9.93
CA GLN A 49 14.13 7.14 8.93
C GLN A 49 14.94 5.89 8.54
N PRO A 50 15.38 5.75 7.28
CA PRO A 50 15.04 6.64 6.15
C PRO A 50 13.56 6.52 5.77
N THR A 51 13.01 7.60 5.21
CA THR A 51 11.64 7.56 4.65
C THR A 51 11.56 6.51 3.53
N HIS A 52 10.35 6.13 3.14
CA HIS A 52 10.19 5.40 1.90
C HIS A 52 10.68 6.26 0.71
N PRO A 53 11.26 5.64 -0.33
CA PRO A 53 11.54 6.34 -1.59
C PRO A 53 10.26 6.99 -2.13
N VAL A 54 10.42 8.14 -2.80
CA VAL A 54 9.29 8.86 -3.41
C VAL A 54 8.88 8.17 -4.71
N GLU A 55 9.86 7.61 -5.40
CA GLU A 55 9.73 6.91 -6.66
C GLU A 55 9.18 5.49 -6.42
N PRO A 56 8.23 5.04 -7.25
CA PRO A 56 7.75 3.66 -7.17
C PRO A 56 8.90 2.69 -7.51
N PRO A 57 8.92 1.49 -6.91
CA PRO A 57 9.92 0.48 -7.24
C PRO A 57 9.80 0.08 -8.72
N GLU A 58 10.95 -0.08 -9.39
CA GLU A 58 11.00 -0.50 -10.79
C GLU A 58 10.52 -1.95 -10.98
N GLY A 59 9.78 -2.20 -12.06
CA GLY A 59 9.41 -3.55 -12.49
C GLY A 59 8.08 -4.04 -11.92
N GLN A 60 8.12 -5.03 -11.02
CA GLN A 60 6.94 -5.76 -10.54
C GLN A 60 6.54 -5.32 -9.14
N TYR A 61 5.41 -4.62 -9.06
CA TYR A 61 4.72 -4.31 -7.81
C TYR A 61 3.45 -5.18 -7.69
N PRO A 62 3.02 -5.52 -6.45
CA PRO A 62 1.76 -6.23 -6.25
C PRO A 62 0.59 -5.42 -6.83
N LEU A 63 -0.07 -5.94 -7.86
CA LEU A 63 -1.19 -5.27 -8.51
C LEU A 63 -2.51 -5.77 -7.92
N GLN A 64 -3.40 -4.82 -7.60
CA GLN A 64 -4.80 -5.12 -7.34
C GLN A 64 -5.62 -4.69 -8.56
N ILE A 65 -6.33 -5.65 -9.14
CA ILE A 65 -7.19 -5.43 -10.31
C ILE A 65 -8.52 -4.88 -9.82
N ASP A 66 -8.98 -3.80 -10.44
CA ASP A 66 -10.27 -3.14 -10.20
C ASP A 66 -10.61 -2.90 -8.72
N PRO A 67 -9.74 -2.21 -7.95
CA PRO A 67 -10.04 -1.89 -6.58
C PRO A 67 -11.26 -0.97 -6.48
N CYS A 68 -12.07 -1.15 -5.44
CA CYS A 68 -13.13 -0.19 -5.13
C CYS A 68 -12.50 1.17 -4.81
N TRP A 69 -13.09 2.25 -5.34
CA TRP A 69 -12.67 3.61 -5.06
C TRP A 69 -13.88 4.50 -4.74
N ARG A 70 -13.63 5.58 -4.01
CA ARG A 70 -14.61 6.62 -3.66
C ARG A 70 -13.94 7.99 -3.72
N VAL A 71 -14.69 9.01 -4.13
CA VAL A 71 -14.27 10.40 -4.06
C VAL A 71 -15.22 11.17 -3.16
N ASP A 72 -14.67 11.83 -2.14
CA ASP A 72 -15.41 12.74 -1.26
C ASP A 72 -14.97 14.18 -1.48
N ARG A 73 -15.93 15.12 -1.43
CA ARG A 73 -15.66 16.56 -1.42
C ARG A 73 -16.02 17.11 -0.06
N LEU A 74 -15.01 17.61 0.66
CA LEU A 74 -15.19 18.20 1.98
C LEU A 74 -15.47 19.70 1.82
N ALA A 75 -16.37 20.25 2.63
CA ALA A 75 -16.80 21.65 2.51
C ALA A 75 -15.64 22.65 2.66
N ASP A 76 -14.67 22.33 3.51
CA ASP A 76 -13.55 23.22 3.86
C ASP A 76 -12.23 22.83 3.17
N TYR A 77 -12.28 22.09 2.07
CA TYR A 77 -11.09 21.65 1.34
C TYR A 77 -11.21 21.95 -0.16
N ASP A 78 -10.30 22.76 -0.69
CA ASP A 78 -10.18 23.03 -2.13
C ASP A 78 -9.50 21.87 -2.86
N GLY A 79 -10.30 20.83 -3.10
CA GLY A 79 -9.88 19.60 -3.76
C GLY A 79 -10.85 18.46 -3.50
N ALA A 80 -10.33 17.25 -3.47
CA ALA A 80 -11.11 16.06 -3.16
C ALA A 80 -10.27 15.03 -2.41
N VAL A 81 -10.95 14.14 -1.68
CA VAL A 81 -10.33 12.98 -1.05
C VAL A 81 -10.62 11.77 -1.92
N LEU A 82 -9.57 11.22 -2.53
CA LEU A 82 -9.64 9.94 -3.25
C LEU A 82 -9.33 8.81 -2.27
N SER A 83 -10.28 7.91 -2.06
CA SER A 83 -10.09 6.71 -1.27
C SER A 83 -10.05 5.48 -2.17
N ILE A 84 -9.04 4.63 -2.01
CA ILE A 84 -8.89 3.36 -2.74
C ILE A 84 -8.82 2.22 -1.71
N ARG A 85 -9.56 1.13 -1.95
CA ARG A 85 -9.56 -0.03 -1.08
C ARG A 85 -8.39 -0.95 -1.40
N HIS A 86 -7.50 -1.14 -0.43
CA HIS A 86 -6.47 -2.17 -0.42
C HIS A 86 -6.97 -3.45 0.28
N VAL A 87 -6.82 -4.62 -0.33
CA VAL A 87 -7.41 -5.87 0.20
C VAL A 87 -6.93 -6.26 1.61
N GLY A 88 -5.71 -5.89 1.98
CA GLY A 88 -5.12 -6.20 3.29
C GLY A 88 -5.03 -5.03 4.27
N MET A 89 -5.32 -3.79 3.84
CA MET A 89 -5.21 -2.60 4.70
C MET A 89 -6.55 -1.86 4.86
N GLY A 90 -7.57 -2.24 4.08
CA GLY A 90 -8.83 -1.51 4.05
C GLY A 90 -8.77 -0.26 3.15
N TRP A 91 -9.51 0.78 3.51
CA TRP A 91 -9.58 2.01 2.73
C TRP A 91 -8.40 2.94 3.05
N ILE A 92 -7.67 3.35 2.02
CA ILE A 92 -6.58 4.34 2.12
C ILE A 92 -7.04 5.61 1.42
N ALA A 93 -6.96 6.75 2.10
CA ALA A 93 -7.46 8.02 1.64
C ALA A 93 -6.32 9.01 1.33
N PHE A 94 -6.43 9.71 0.21
CA PHE A 94 -5.48 10.70 -0.27
C PHE A 94 -6.22 12.01 -0.52
N ALA A 95 -5.84 13.06 0.21
CA ALA A 95 -6.33 14.41 -0.04
C ALA A 95 -5.55 15.01 -1.21
N LEU A 96 -6.24 15.31 -2.31
CA LEU A 96 -5.67 15.85 -3.53
C LEU A 96 -6.17 17.29 -3.72
N PRO A 97 -5.28 18.29 -3.65
CA PRO A 97 -5.65 19.67 -3.97
C PRO A 97 -6.12 19.77 -5.43
N THR A 98 -6.93 20.78 -5.75
CA THR A 98 -7.51 20.97 -7.10
C THR A 98 -6.49 20.87 -8.23
N VAL A 99 -5.29 21.45 -8.08
CA VAL A 99 -4.21 21.35 -9.10
C VAL A 99 -3.74 19.90 -9.32
N ASN A 100 -3.60 19.12 -8.26
CA ASN A 100 -3.17 17.72 -8.36
C ASN A 100 -4.28 16.83 -8.95
N LEU A 101 -5.55 17.16 -8.70
CA LEU A 101 -6.67 16.46 -9.32
C LEU A 101 -6.70 16.66 -10.83
N THR A 102 -6.47 17.88 -11.30
CA THR A 102 -6.38 18.15 -12.74
C THR A 102 -5.27 17.32 -13.37
N ASN A 103 -4.07 17.33 -12.78
CA ASN A 103 -2.93 16.53 -13.26
C ASN A 103 -3.24 15.02 -13.25
N LEU A 104 -3.94 14.52 -12.21
CA LEU A 104 -4.34 13.12 -12.12
C LEU A 104 -5.32 12.74 -13.23
N VAL A 105 -6.35 13.55 -13.48
CA VAL A 105 -7.33 13.29 -14.55
C VAL A 105 -6.65 13.32 -15.92
N GLU A 106 -5.75 14.28 -16.16
CA GLU A 106 -4.98 14.36 -17.40
C GLU A 106 -4.11 13.11 -17.60
N ALA A 107 -3.39 12.66 -16.58
CA ALA A 107 -2.56 11.45 -16.64
C ALA A 107 -3.39 10.18 -16.88
N LEU A 108 -4.59 10.07 -16.28
CA LEU A 108 -5.47 8.90 -16.46
C LEU A 108 -6.18 8.86 -17.82
N THR A 109 -6.32 10.01 -18.49
CA THR A 109 -7.03 10.12 -19.78
C THR A 109 -6.08 10.22 -20.96
N SER A 110 -4.80 10.50 -20.71
CA SER A 110 -3.75 10.45 -21.71
C SER A 110 -3.58 9.02 -22.25
N PRO A 111 -3.38 8.84 -23.57
CA PRO A 111 -3.04 7.55 -24.12
C PRO A 111 -1.79 7.00 -23.42
N PRO A 112 -1.71 5.68 -23.16
CA PRO A 112 -0.47 5.10 -22.65
C PRO A 112 0.66 5.45 -23.64
N GLU A 113 1.78 5.92 -23.12
CA GLU A 113 2.97 6.15 -23.95
C GLU A 113 3.26 4.84 -24.69
N MET A 114 3.21 4.89 -26.02
CA MET A 114 3.59 3.74 -26.83
C MET A 114 5.07 3.48 -26.56
N CYS A 115 5.37 2.39 -25.86
CA CYS A 115 6.73 1.89 -25.74
C CYS A 115 7.25 1.65 -27.16
N SER A 116 8.10 2.55 -27.65
CA SER A 116 8.70 2.41 -28.97
C SER A 116 9.70 1.25 -28.89
N PRO A 117 9.59 0.20 -29.74
CA PRO A 117 10.36 -1.03 -29.58
C PRO A 117 11.86 -0.93 -29.92
N VAL A 118 12.48 0.25 -29.79
CA VAL A 118 13.82 0.53 -30.35
C VAL A 118 14.97 0.20 -29.40
N ASP A 119 14.77 0.10 -28.09
CA ASP A 119 15.90 -0.01 -27.14
C ASP A 119 16.28 -1.44 -26.70
N HIS A 120 15.62 -2.49 -27.18
CA HIS A 120 15.98 -3.89 -26.82
C HIS A 120 16.86 -4.63 -27.84
N ALA A 121 17.27 -3.99 -28.94
CA ALA A 121 18.11 -4.63 -29.95
C ALA A 121 19.47 -3.95 -30.08
N MET A 122 20.34 -4.05 -29.06
CA MET A 122 21.81 -4.01 -29.21
C MET A 122 22.47 -4.42 -27.88
N LEU A 123 22.49 -5.72 -27.57
CA LEU A 123 23.56 -6.32 -26.75
C LEU A 123 23.92 -7.67 -27.38
N ASN A 124 25.01 -7.65 -28.15
CA ASN A 124 25.81 -8.83 -28.47
C ASN A 124 26.66 -9.22 -27.25
#